data_AF-A0A537NPK4-F1
#
_entry.id   AF-A0A537NPK4-F1
#
_cell.length_a   1.000
_cell.length_b   1.000
_cell.length_c   1.000
_cell.angle_alpha   90.00
_cell.angle_beta   90.00
_cell.angle_gamma   90.00
#
_symmetry.space_group_name_H-M   'P 1'
#
loop_
_entity.id
_entity.type
_entity.pdbx_description
1 polymer ?
#
loop_
_entity_poly.entity_id
_entity_poly.type
_entity_poly.pdbx_seq_one_letter_code
_entity_poly.pdbx_strand_id
1 'polypeptide(L)'
;MDEVKTLLTRENLVRDTLKLEITESIVMENPELVIQILDRLKQMGIGLACDDFGTGYSSLSNLRRLPFDTLKVDRSFIEVDSGDAKASL
;
A
#
# COMPACT_ATOMS: atom_id res chain seq x y z
N MET A 1 2.81 -15.80 -8.61
CA MET A 1 3.72 -14.99 -9.45
C MET A 1 3.54 -15.27 -10.93
N ASP A 2 3.54 -16.54 -11.34
CA ASP A 2 3.41 -16.90 -12.77
C ASP A 2 2.08 -16.45 -13.39
N GLU A 3 0.99 -16.48 -12.63
CA GLU A 3 -0.32 -15.97 -13.08
C GLU A 3 -0.28 -14.47 -13.41
N VAL A 4 0.31 -13.66 -12.52
CA VAL A 4 0.45 -12.21 -12.72
C VAL A 4 1.29 -11.94 -13.97
N LYS A 5 2.39 -12.67 -14.15
CA LYS A 5 3.24 -12.54 -15.33
C LYS A 5 2.52 -12.91 -16.62
N THR A 6 1.73 -13.99 -16.56
CA THR A 6 0.92 -14.46 -17.68
C THR A 6 -0.14 -13.43 -18.05
N LEU A 7 -0.83 -12.85 -17.07
CA LEU A 7 -1.83 -11.81 -17.29
C LEU A 7 -1.23 -10.57 -17.95
N LEU A 8 -0.11 -10.05 -17.43
CA LEU A 8 0.58 -8.89 -17.99
C LEU A 8 0.95 -9.11 -19.46
N THR A 9 1.43 -10.32 -19.79
CA THR A 9 1.84 -10.68 -21.15
C THR A 9 0.63 -10.88 -22.07
N ARG A 10 -0.41 -11.57 -21.59
CA ARG A 10 -1.60 -11.93 -22.38
C ARG A 10 -2.42 -10.71 -22.76
N GLU A 11 -2.62 -9.79 -21.82
CA GLU A 11 -3.42 -8.59 -22.03
C GLU A 11 -2.63 -7.44 -22.66
N ASN A 12 -1.34 -7.66 -22.97
CA ASN A 12 -0.41 -6.63 -23.46
C ASN A 12 -0.51 -5.32 -22.66
N LEU A 13 -0.62 -5.47 -21.33
CA LEU A 13 -0.75 -4.34 -20.41
C LEU A 13 0.52 -3.50 -20.49
N VAL A 14 0.33 -2.20 -20.67
CA VAL A 14 1.44 -1.25 -20.63
C VAL A 14 2.05 -1.30 -19.22
N ARG A 15 3.38 -1.25 -19.15
CA ARG A 15 4.07 -1.17 -17.85
C ARG A 15 3.54 0.01 -17.04
N ASP A 16 3.51 -0.15 -15.73
CA ASP A 16 3.10 0.87 -14.77
C ASP A 16 1.61 1.27 -14.83
N THR A 17 0.77 0.61 -15.64
CA THR A 17 -0.69 0.85 -15.65
C THR A 17 -1.46 -0.05 -14.68
N LEU A 18 -0.84 -1.12 -14.18
CA LEU A 18 -1.41 -1.97 -13.13
C LEU A 18 -0.84 -1.53 -11.79
N LYS A 19 -1.73 -1.26 -10.83
CA LYS A 19 -1.38 -0.98 -9.44
C LYS A 19 -2.07 -1.96 -8.51
N LEU A 20 -1.32 -2.51 -7.56
CA LEU A 20 -1.85 -3.38 -6.52
C LEU A 20 -1.86 -2.63 -5.19
N GLU A 21 -2.99 -2.74 -4.49
CA GLU A 21 -3.18 -2.17 -3.16
C GLU A 21 -3.06 -3.27 -2.11
N ILE A 22 -2.26 -3.02 -1.07
CA ILE A 22 -2.03 -3.95 0.04
C ILE A 22 -2.32 -3.20 1.34
N THR A 23 -3.20 -3.75 2.16
CA THR A 23 -3.52 -3.16 3.46
C THR A 23 -2.33 -3.24 4.41
N GLU A 24 -2.23 -2.24 5.29
CA GLU A 24 -1.18 -2.13 6.29
C GLU A 24 -1.04 -3.39 7.18
N SER A 25 -2.17 -3.98 7.59
CA SER A 25 -2.21 -5.14 8.48
C SER A 25 -1.49 -6.37 7.90
N ILE A 26 -1.73 -6.69 6.62
CA ILE A 26 -1.11 -7.83 5.93
C ILE A 26 0.41 -7.67 5.86
N VAL A 27 0.89 -6.44 5.64
CA VAL A 27 2.32 -6.14 5.59
C VAL A 27 2.98 -6.42 6.94
N MET A 28 2.31 -6.04 8.04
CA MET A 28 2.88 -6.14 9.38
C MET A 28 2.91 -7.57 9.94
N GLU A 29 2.18 -8.52 9.35
CA GLU A 29 2.24 -9.93 9.76
C GLU A 29 3.62 -10.57 9.49
N ASN A 30 4.23 -10.28 8.33
CA ASN A 30 5.56 -10.79 7.96
C ASN A 30 6.29 -9.84 7.00
N PRO A 31 6.90 -8.76 7.51
CA PRO A 31 7.50 -7.72 6.68
C PRO A 31 8.59 -8.24 5.74
N GLU A 32 9.46 -9.14 6.21
CA GLU A 32 10.57 -9.68 5.42
C GLU A 32 10.08 -10.48 4.20
N LEU A 33 9.06 -11.32 4.38
CA LEU A 33 8.44 -12.05 3.27
C LEU A 33 7.74 -11.11 2.29
N VAL A 34 7.00 -10.13 2.84
CA VAL A 34 6.26 -9.15 2.02
C VAL A 34 7.23 -8.34 1.17
N ILE A 35 8.35 -7.85 1.71
CA ILE A 35 9.37 -7.12 0.95
C ILE A 35 9.82 -7.93 -0.28
N GLN A 36 10.15 -9.22 -0.11
CA GLN A 36 10.59 -10.07 -1.22
C GLN A 36 9.53 -10.24 -2.31
N ILE A 37 8.25 -10.31 -1.93
CA ILE A 37 7.12 -10.43 -2.86
C ILE A 37 6.91 -9.12 -3.61
N LEU A 38 6.90 -7.99 -2.89
CA LEU A 38 6.69 -6.66 -3.46
C LEU A 38 7.83 -6.27 -4.41
N ASP A 39 9.08 -6.58 -4.09
CA ASP A 39 10.23 -6.34 -4.97
C ASP A 39 10.08 -7.07 -6.31
N ARG A 40 9.61 -8.32 -6.28
CA ARG A 40 9.34 -9.10 -7.51
C ARG A 40 8.24 -8.47 -8.35
N LEU A 41 7.16 -7.99 -7.72
CA LEU A 41 6.08 -7.29 -8.43
C LEU A 41 6.57 -5.98 -9.05
N LYS A 42 7.38 -5.20 -8.33
CA LYS A 42 8.03 -3.98 -8.85
C LYS A 42 8.90 -4.25 -10.07
N GLN A 43 9.71 -5.32 -10.05
CA GLN A 43 10.55 -5.70 -11.19
C GLN A 43 9.72 -6.02 -12.45
N MET A 44 8.47 -6.45 -12.27
CA MET A 44 7.52 -6.70 -13.36
C MET A 44 6.89 -5.42 -13.92
N GLY A 45 7.15 -4.25 -13.33
CA GLY A 45 6.54 -2.97 -13.73
C GLY A 45 5.15 -2.76 -13.16
N ILE A 46 4.87 -3.35 -11.99
CA ILE A 46 3.59 -3.19 -11.28
C ILE A 46 3.77 -2.10 -10.23
N GLY A 47 2.86 -1.12 -10.22
CA GLY A 47 2.79 -0.11 -9.17
C GLY A 47 2.27 -0.71 -7.86
N LEU A 48 2.73 -0.20 -6.73
CA LEU A 48 2.37 -0.71 -5.41
C LEU A 48 1.88 0.42 -4.51
N ALA A 49 0.71 0.22 -3.92
CA ALA A 49 0.10 1.11 -2.95
C ALA A 49 -0.09 0.41 -1.60
N CYS A 50 0.18 1.15 -0.53
CA CYS A 50 -0.24 0.76 0.82
C CYS A 50 -1.59 1.39 1.13
N ASP A 51 -2.55 0.57 1.56
CA ASP A 51 -3.91 0.99 1.91
C ASP A 51 -4.15 1.06 3.42
N ASP A 52 -5.17 1.84 3.82
CA ASP A 52 -5.62 2.06 5.20
C ASP A 52 -4.52 2.55 6.17
N PHE A 53 -3.55 3.32 5.66
CA PHE A 53 -2.46 3.81 6.49
C PHE A 53 -2.98 4.69 7.63
N GLY A 54 -2.55 4.36 8.84
CA GLY A 54 -2.87 5.11 10.07
C GLY A 54 -3.95 4.47 10.94
N THR A 55 -4.64 3.43 10.46
CA THR A 55 -5.67 2.69 11.24
C THR A 55 -5.08 1.85 12.38
N GLY A 56 -3.76 1.73 12.44
CA GLY A 56 -3.03 1.42 13.66
C GLY A 56 -2.37 0.05 13.71
N TYR A 57 -1.29 -0.16 12.95
CA TYR A 57 -0.30 -1.23 13.20
C TYR A 57 1.16 -0.86 12.80
N SER A 58 1.39 0.28 12.15
CA SER A 58 2.67 0.62 11.51
C SER A 58 3.24 1.97 11.91
N SER A 59 4.55 1.98 12.10
CA SER A 59 5.34 3.21 12.07
C SER A 59 5.76 3.52 10.63
N LEU A 60 5.89 4.82 10.29
CA LEU A 60 6.54 5.28 9.04
C LEU A 60 7.91 4.61 8.83
N SER A 61 8.62 4.26 9.90
CA SER A 61 9.89 3.55 9.86
C SER A 61 9.81 2.18 9.21
N ASN A 62 8.71 1.44 9.39
CA ASN A 62 8.50 0.14 8.76
C ASN A 62 8.16 0.30 7.27
N LEU A 63 7.34 1.29 6.92
CA LEU A 63 7.00 1.59 5.52
C LEU A 63 8.18 2.02 4.68
N ARG A 64 9.18 2.69 5.28
CA ARG A 64 10.40 3.13 4.56
C ARG A 64 11.19 1.99 3.92
N ARG A 65 11.04 0.76 4.41
CA ARG A 65 11.73 -0.43 3.87
C ARG A 65 10.96 -1.09 2.73
N LEU A 66 9.70 -0.72 2.51
CA LEU A 66 8.83 -1.35 1.54
C LEU A 66 8.84 -0.57 0.23
N PRO A 67 8.80 -1.25 -0.92
CA PRO A 67 8.92 -0.61 -2.23
C PRO A 67 7.59 -0.02 -2.73
N PHE A 68 6.78 0.56 -1.83
CA PHE A 68 5.55 1.26 -2.19
C PHE A 68 5.85 2.58 -2.90
N ASP A 69 5.12 2.87 -3.97
CA ASP A 69 5.16 4.18 -4.65
C ASP A 69 3.98 5.08 -4.26
N THR A 70 2.99 4.52 -3.59
CA THR A 70 1.78 5.24 -3.17
C THR A 70 1.43 4.86 -1.74
N LEU A 71 1.07 5.85 -0.93
CA LEU A 71 0.55 5.67 0.42
C LEU A 71 -0.85 6.27 0.47
N LYS A 72 -1.88 5.45 0.74
CA LYS A 72 -3.26 5.90 0.93
C LYS A 72 -3.50 6.10 2.42
N VAL A 73 -3.74 7.34 2.80
CA VAL A 73 -4.11 7.70 4.18
C VAL A 73 -5.57 7.35 4.39
N ASP A 74 -5.87 6.64 5.49
CA ASP A 74 -7.24 6.27 5.78
C ASP A 74 -8.14 7.50 5.97
N ARG A 75 -9.41 7.36 5.58
CA ARG A 75 -10.38 8.45 5.61
C ARG A 75 -10.63 8.97 7.03
N SER A 76 -10.50 8.15 8.06
CA SER A 76 -10.64 8.58 9.47
C SER A 76 -9.64 9.67 9.89
N PHE A 77 -8.51 9.80 9.19
CA PHE A 77 -7.55 10.89 9.44
C PHE A 77 -7.96 12.23 8.83
N ILE A 78 -8.80 12.19 7.80
CA ILE A 78 -9.24 13.37 7.05
C ILE A 78 -10.63 13.81 7.53
N GLU A 79 -11.45 12.84 7.96
CA GLU A 79 -12.71 13.11 8.63
C GLU A 79 -12.43 13.69 10.02
N VAL A 80 -12.22 15.00 10.05
CA VAL A 80 -12.31 15.78 11.28
C VAL A 80 -13.76 15.69 11.72
N ASP A 81 -14.02 14.90 12.76
CA ASP A 81 -15.32 14.89 13.41
C ASP A 81 -15.61 16.34 13.80
N SER A 82 -16.70 16.91 13.30
CA SER A 82 -17.03 18.33 13.51
C SER A 82 -17.38 18.66 14.97
N GLY A 83 -17.06 17.76 15.91
CA GLY A 83 -17.24 17.85 17.35
C GLY A 83 -16.05 18.42 18.13
N ASP A 84 -14.84 18.49 17.57
CA ASP A 84 -13.65 19.01 18.29
C ASP A 84 -13.53 20.54 18.29
N ALA A 85 -14.50 21.25 17.70
CA ALA A 85 -14.60 22.72 17.76
C ALA A 85 -15.28 23.26 19.04
N LYS A 86 -15.40 22.46 20.10
CA LYS A 86 -15.91 22.91 21.42
C LYS A 86 -15.00 22.50 22.58
N ALA A 87 -13.73 22.85 22.50
CA ALA A 87 -12.99 23.23 23.72
C ALA A 87 -13.11 24.76 23.84
N SER A 88 -14.26 25.21 24.37
CA SER A 88 -14.54 26.63 24.61
C SER A 88 -13.55 27.23 25.61
N LEU A 89 -13.11 28.43 25.25
CA LEU A 89 -12.58 29.51 26.10
C LEU A 89 -13.42 29.74 27.37
#